data_AF-A0A4Q3CNG7-F1
#
_entry.id   AF-A0A4Q3CNG7-F1
#
_cell.length_a   1.000
_cell.length_b   1.000
_cell.length_c   1.000
_cell.angle_alpha   90.00
_cell.angle_beta   90.00
_cell.angle_gamma   90.00
#
_symmetry.space_group_name_H-M   'P 1'
#
loop_
_entity.id
_entity.type
_entity.pdbx_description
1 polymer ?
#
loop_
_entity_poly.entity_id
_entity_poly.type
_entity_poly.pdbx_seq_one_letter_code
_entity_poly.pdbx_strand_id
1 'polypeptide(L)'
;MDILQWFLFFLAVQVIHFAGTWRLYEKAGRKRWEALVPVYNAIVLMRIIRRSPWWTILLFVPIVNLIMFPVVWVQILKAFGKTSTTDYILGIVTLGLYIFVINYDDKVKYNGEIEATDSTISSLLYAVVVATLVHTYVMQPFTIPTGSLEKTLLIGDFLFVSKFHYGARTPMTTVAAPMVHDAIPFTSIKSYRNWPQLPYFRLPGMEKVEKNDIVVFNWPTDTVLFFGDTKTVGLRKPIDKKSNYVKRCVATPGDSLTLKDGLVYINGKELKLSDRARPQYSYTVTT
;
A
#
# COMPACT_ATOMS: atom_id res chain seq x y z
N MET A 1 1.74 -4.85 16.86
CA MET A 1 1.89 -3.75 17.82
C MET A 1 0.51 -3.17 18.04
N ASP A 2 0.15 -2.84 19.28
CA ASP A 2 -1.10 -2.12 19.54
C ASP A 2 -0.98 -0.63 19.13
N ILE A 3 -2.07 0.12 19.25
CA ILE A 3 -2.11 1.55 18.87
C ILE A 3 -1.13 2.36 19.72
N LEU A 4 -0.98 2.03 21.00
CA LEU A 4 -0.09 2.74 21.93
C LEU A 4 1.38 2.51 21.57
N GLN A 5 1.76 1.27 21.28
CA GLN A 5 3.10 0.88 20.84
C GLN A 5 3.46 1.58 19.52
N TRP A 6 2.51 1.68 18.59
CA TRP A 6 2.70 2.45 17.36
C TRP A 6 2.90 3.93 17.67
N PHE A 7 2.09 4.53 18.55
CA PHE A 7 2.24 5.92 18.97
C PHE A 7 3.60 6.19 19.62
N LEU A 8 4.04 5.34 20.55
CA LEU A 8 5.36 5.45 21.18
C LEU A 8 6.50 5.27 20.17
N PHE A 9 6.35 4.35 19.23
CA PHE A 9 7.32 4.18 18.14
C PHE A 9 7.41 5.44 17.27
N PHE A 10 6.28 6.04 16.89
CA PHE A 10 6.26 7.31 16.13
C PHE A 10 6.91 8.45 16.92
N LEU A 11 6.66 8.55 18.22
CA LEU A 11 7.29 9.55 19.08
C LEU A 11 8.82 9.35 19.15
N ALA A 12 9.29 8.11 19.32
CA ALA A 12 10.71 7.80 19.32
C ALA A 12 11.38 8.16 17.98
N VAL A 13 10.75 7.82 16.85
CA VAL A 13 11.22 8.22 15.51
C VAL A 13 11.25 9.73 15.36
N GLN A 14 10.27 10.45 15.90
CA GLN A 14 10.24 11.92 15.88
C GLN A 14 11.38 12.54 16.69
N VAL A 15 11.71 11.98 17.86
CA VAL A 15 12.86 12.44 18.67
C VAL A 15 14.17 12.21 17.93
N ILE A 16 14.34 11.04 17.32
CA ILE A 16 15.51 10.73 16.47
C ILE A 16 15.57 11.72 15.31
N HIS A 17 14.47 11.92 14.58
CA HIS A 17 14.42 12.85 13.46
C HIS A 17 14.79 14.28 13.88
N PHE A 18 14.25 14.75 15.01
CA PHE A 18 14.60 16.05 15.58
C PHE A 18 16.10 16.14 15.88
N ALA A 19 16.65 15.18 16.62
CA ALA A 19 18.07 15.14 16.98
C ALA A 19 19.00 15.12 15.74
N GLY A 20 18.55 14.53 14.64
CA GLY A 20 19.28 14.44 13.38
C GLY A 20 19.12 15.62 12.43
N THR A 21 18.18 16.56 12.67
CA THR A 21 17.86 17.61 11.69
C THR A 21 17.79 19.02 12.26
N TRP A 22 17.66 19.21 13.56
CA TRP A 22 17.46 20.53 14.17
C TRP A 22 18.52 21.60 13.81
N ARG A 23 19.81 21.22 13.67
CA ARG A 23 20.87 22.17 13.25
C ARG A 23 20.83 22.45 11.75
N LEU A 24 20.38 21.49 10.94
CA LEU A 24 20.14 21.72 9.51
C LEU A 24 19.10 22.83 9.29
N TYR A 25 18.06 22.89 10.13
CA TYR A 25 17.06 23.95 10.08
C TYR A 25 17.70 25.31 10.37
N GLU A 26 18.58 25.40 11.38
CA GLU A 26 19.31 26.64 11.65
C GLU A 26 20.23 27.07 10.53
N LYS A 27 20.97 26.12 9.95
CA LYS A 27 21.85 26.36 8.80
C LYS A 27 21.06 26.86 7.58
N ALA A 28 19.77 26.51 7.49
CA ALA A 28 18.84 27.00 6.47
C ALA A 28 18.07 28.28 6.89
N GLY A 29 18.44 28.93 7.99
CA GLY A 29 17.82 30.17 8.48
C GLY A 29 16.45 29.98 9.16
N ARG A 30 16.14 28.76 9.64
CA ARG A 30 14.89 28.42 10.34
C ARG A 30 15.11 28.23 11.84
N LYS A 31 14.05 28.31 12.64
CA LYS A 31 14.14 28.15 14.09
C LYS A 31 14.23 26.67 14.47
N ARG A 32 15.04 26.33 15.48
CA ARG A 32 15.25 24.94 15.97
C ARG A 32 13.96 24.20 16.29
N TRP A 33 13.02 24.87 16.97
CA TRP A 33 11.77 24.26 17.42
C TRP A 33 10.87 23.82 16.27
N GLU A 34 11.04 24.40 15.07
CA GLU A 34 10.26 24.02 13.88
C GLU A 34 10.52 22.56 13.49
N ALA A 35 11.70 22.01 13.80
CA ALA A 35 12.04 20.61 13.57
C ALA A 35 11.37 19.63 14.56
N LEU A 36 10.88 20.12 15.71
CA LEU A 36 10.33 19.31 16.79
C LEU A 36 8.84 19.00 16.56
N VAL A 37 8.08 19.98 16.06
CA VAL A 37 6.62 19.87 15.91
C VAL A 37 6.30 18.91 14.76
N PRO A 38 5.63 17.76 15.02
CA PRO A 38 5.27 16.80 13.97
C PRO A 38 4.42 17.46 12.89
N VAL A 39 4.54 16.98 11.65
CA VAL A 39 3.88 17.52 10.44
C VAL A 39 4.42 18.90 10.03
N TYR A 40 4.49 19.86 10.95
CA TYR A 40 5.04 21.18 10.68
C TYR A 40 6.52 21.10 10.29
N ASN A 41 7.29 20.26 10.99
CA ASN A 41 8.67 19.95 10.63
C ASN A 41 8.78 19.47 9.17
N ALA A 42 7.95 18.52 8.76
CA ALA A 42 7.93 18.00 7.39
C ALA A 42 7.58 19.09 6.37
N ILE A 43 6.61 19.97 6.66
CA ILE A 43 6.28 21.12 5.79
C ILE A 43 7.48 22.05 5.62
N VAL A 44 8.14 22.41 6.72
CA VAL A 44 9.32 23.29 6.70
C VAL A 44 10.49 22.62 5.99
N LEU A 45 10.70 21.32 6.21
CA LEU A 45 11.71 20.52 5.54
C LEU A 45 11.50 20.53 4.01
N MET A 46 10.26 20.35 3.54
CA MET A 46 9.92 20.45 2.11
C MET A 46 10.32 21.82 1.54
N ARG A 47 10.09 22.90 2.29
CA ARG A 47 10.51 24.25 1.88
C ARG A 47 12.03 24.41 1.87
N ILE A 48 12.75 23.85 2.84
CA ILE A 48 14.23 23.84 2.89
C ILE A 48 14.79 23.12 1.65
N ILE A 49 14.19 21.98 1.27
CA ILE A 49 14.58 21.25 0.05
C ILE A 49 13.91 21.79 -1.23
N ARG A 50 13.36 23.01 -1.22
CA ARG A 50 12.71 23.66 -2.37
C ARG A 50 11.67 22.79 -3.12
N ARG A 51 10.94 21.95 -2.39
CA ARG A 51 9.80 21.17 -2.91
C ARG A 51 8.47 21.77 -2.46
N SER A 52 7.42 21.42 -3.19
CA SER A 52 6.06 21.81 -2.86
C SER A 52 5.66 21.26 -1.48
N PRO A 53 5.12 22.08 -0.56
CA PRO A 53 4.66 21.63 0.76
C PRO A 53 3.69 20.44 0.73
N TRP A 54 2.91 20.29 -0.36
CA TRP A 54 1.98 19.18 -0.56
C TRP A 54 2.63 17.80 -0.52
N TRP A 55 3.93 17.70 -0.84
CA TRP A 55 4.71 16.45 -0.72
C TRP A 55 4.71 15.89 0.71
N THR A 56 4.46 16.75 1.71
CA THR A 56 4.31 16.32 3.10
C THR A 56 3.20 15.28 3.25
N ILE A 57 2.09 15.40 2.52
CA ILE A 57 0.98 14.44 2.60
C ILE A 57 1.46 13.04 2.20
N LEU A 58 2.31 12.95 1.17
CA LEU A 58 2.84 11.67 0.67
C LEU A 58 3.69 10.93 1.71
N LEU A 59 4.29 11.64 2.67
CA LEU A 59 5.04 11.02 3.78
C LEU A 59 4.15 10.31 4.80
N PHE A 60 2.85 10.60 4.81
CA PHE A 60 1.89 9.98 5.73
C PHE A 60 1.03 8.92 5.05
N VAL A 61 1.12 8.78 3.72
CA VAL A 61 0.42 7.73 2.98
C VAL A 61 1.21 6.42 3.07
N PRO A 62 0.67 5.33 3.65
CA PRO A 62 1.38 4.06 3.75
C PRO A 62 1.85 3.52 2.39
N ILE A 63 2.99 2.84 2.37
CA ILE A 63 3.77 2.38 1.20
C ILE A 63 4.40 3.54 0.42
N VAL A 64 3.63 4.59 0.11
CA VAL A 64 4.17 5.77 -0.59
C VAL A 64 5.26 6.43 0.26
N ASN A 65 5.05 6.53 1.57
CA ASN A 65 6.03 7.06 2.51
C ASN A 65 7.38 6.33 2.46
N LEU A 66 7.39 5.00 2.28
CA LEU A 66 8.63 4.20 2.18
C LEU A 66 9.47 4.57 0.96
N ILE A 67 8.84 5.00 -0.13
CA ILE A 67 9.52 5.48 -1.34
C ILE A 67 9.95 6.94 -1.13
N MET A 68 9.10 7.74 -0.49
CA MET A 68 9.34 9.17 -0.29
C MET A 68 10.46 9.48 0.71
N PHE A 69 10.64 8.66 1.76
CA PHE A 69 11.70 8.90 2.75
C PHE A 69 13.12 8.89 2.13
N PRO A 70 13.54 7.85 1.37
CA PRO A 70 14.80 7.87 0.63
C PRO A 70 14.94 9.09 -0.30
N VAL A 71 13.87 9.45 -1.01
CA VAL A 71 13.87 10.61 -1.91
C VAL A 71 14.12 11.91 -1.13
N VAL A 72 13.47 12.08 0.03
CA VAL A 72 13.69 13.24 0.91
C VAL A 72 15.09 13.24 1.49
N TRP A 73 15.62 12.10 1.94
CA TRP A 73 16.99 12.01 2.45
C TRP A 73 18.01 12.48 1.41
N VAL A 74 17.94 11.95 0.19
CA VAL A 74 18.83 12.38 -0.91
C VAL A 74 18.70 13.87 -1.19
N GLN A 75 17.49 14.42 -1.15
CA GLN A 75 17.28 15.86 -1.38
C GLN A 75 17.82 16.75 -0.26
N ILE A 76 17.76 16.29 1.01
CA ILE A 76 18.40 16.98 2.12
C ILE A 76 19.92 17.00 1.88
N LEU A 77 20.52 15.86 1.57
CA LEU A 77 21.97 15.78 1.30
C LEU A 77 22.40 16.77 0.21
N LYS A 78 21.65 16.82 -0.90
CA LYS A 78 21.87 17.80 -1.98
C LYS A 78 21.77 19.24 -1.50
N ALA A 79 20.73 19.58 -0.71
CA ALA A 79 20.51 20.93 -0.19
C ALA A 79 21.68 21.45 0.66
N PHE A 80 22.41 20.54 1.30
CA PHE A 80 23.57 20.79 2.15
C PHE A 80 24.91 20.49 1.45
N GLY A 81 24.93 20.48 0.12
CA GLY A 81 26.17 20.38 -0.67
C GLY A 81 26.80 18.99 -0.75
N LYS A 82 26.10 17.94 -0.31
CA LYS A 82 26.53 16.54 -0.43
C LYS A 82 25.94 15.94 -1.69
N THR A 83 26.67 16.04 -2.80
CA THR A 83 26.20 15.64 -4.13
C THR A 83 26.82 14.34 -4.65
N SER A 84 27.71 13.72 -3.89
CA SER A 84 28.39 12.48 -4.29
C SER A 84 27.43 11.29 -4.26
N THR A 85 27.61 10.35 -5.20
CA THR A 85 26.88 9.07 -5.21
C THR A 85 27.06 8.30 -3.90
N THR A 86 28.25 8.36 -3.30
CA THR A 86 28.53 7.74 -2.01
C THR A 86 27.66 8.33 -0.91
N ASP A 87 27.46 9.65 -0.90
CA ASP A 87 26.63 10.32 0.11
C ASP A 87 25.16 9.87 -0.02
N TYR A 88 24.66 9.72 -1.25
CA TYR A 88 23.29 9.22 -1.49
C TYR A 88 23.12 7.77 -1.02
N ILE A 89 24.08 6.90 -1.34
CA ILE A 89 24.05 5.49 -0.91
C ILE A 89 24.11 5.42 0.62
N LEU A 90 25.00 6.19 1.26
CA LEU A 90 25.10 6.27 2.71
C LEU A 90 23.79 6.75 3.33
N GLY A 91 23.17 7.79 2.76
CA GLY A 91 21.86 8.29 3.19
C GLY A 91 20.78 7.20 3.18
N ILE A 92 20.70 6.41 2.11
CA ILE A 92 19.67 5.38 1.95
C ILE A 92 19.95 4.15 2.81
N VAL A 93 21.17 3.60 2.74
CA VAL A 93 21.54 2.35 3.43
C VAL A 93 21.54 2.53 4.95
N THR A 94 21.91 3.72 5.44
CA THR A 94 21.86 4.02 6.88
C THR A 94 20.47 4.45 7.35
N LEU A 95 19.43 4.34 6.52
CA LEU A 95 18.06 4.76 6.82
C LEU A 95 17.97 6.22 7.30
N GLY A 96 18.75 7.11 6.67
CA GLY A 96 18.81 8.53 6.99
C GLY A 96 19.75 8.88 8.14
N LEU A 97 20.39 7.92 8.84
CA LEU A 97 21.30 8.23 9.95
C LEU A 97 22.54 9.01 9.49
N TYR A 98 22.99 8.88 8.24
CA TYR A 98 24.07 9.70 7.70
C TYR A 98 23.78 11.22 7.77
N ILE A 99 22.50 11.62 7.76
CA ILE A 99 22.09 13.03 7.93
C ILE A 99 22.53 13.57 9.30
N PHE A 100 22.63 12.73 10.34
CA PHE A 100 23.15 13.16 11.64
C PHE A 100 24.59 13.66 11.53
N VAL A 101 25.44 12.97 10.77
CA VAL A 101 26.85 13.36 10.60
C VAL A 101 26.93 14.77 10.02
N ILE A 102 26.09 15.07 9.03
CA ILE A 102 26.02 16.37 8.35
C ILE A 102 25.40 17.45 9.24
N ASN A 103 24.40 17.08 10.05
CA ASN A 103 23.76 17.97 11.01
C ASN A 103 24.77 18.53 12.02
N TYR A 104 25.72 17.71 12.48
CA TYR A 104 26.76 18.12 13.44
C TYR A 104 28.08 18.59 12.80
N ASP A 105 28.25 18.51 11.48
CA ASP A 105 29.43 19.02 10.79
C ASP A 105 29.34 20.54 10.59
N ASP A 106 30.15 21.31 11.30
CA ASP A 106 30.14 22.79 11.23
C ASP A 106 30.59 23.35 9.87
N LYS A 107 31.26 22.54 9.04
CA LYS A 107 31.72 22.97 7.70
C LYS A 107 30.60 22.98 6.67
N VAL A 108 29.51 22.27 6.96
CA VAL A 108 28.38 22.14 6.04
C VAL A 108 27.53 23.41 6.06
N LYS A 109 27.35 24.03 4.90
CA LYS A 109 26.46 25.18 4.68
C LYS A 109 25.23 24.76 3.87
N TYR A 110 24.13 25.49 4.08
CA TYR A 110 22.94 25.36 3.24
C TYR A 110 23.22 26.04 1.90
N ASN A 111 23.27 25.26 0.83
CA ASN A 111 23.56 25.79 -0.50
C ASN A 111 22.29 26.22 -1.23
N GLY A 112 21.12 25.71 -0.84
CA GLY A 112 19.80 26.11 -1.37
C GLY A 112 19.57 25.78 -2.85
N GLU A 113 20.62 25.66 -3.65
CA GLU A 113 20.61 25.19 -5.02
C GLU A 113 20.41 23.68 -5.04
N ILE A 114 19.14 23.31 -5.10
CA ILE A 114 18.76 22.04 -5.65
C ILE A 114 18.52 22.36 -7.12
N GLU A 115 19.50 22.10 -7.97
CA GLU A 115 19.19 21.95 -9.38
C GLU A 115 17.98 21.03 -9.44
N ALA A 116 16.88 21.55 -9.98
CA ALA A 116 15.72 20.76 -10.31
C ALA A 116 16.20 19.79 -11.37
N THR A 117 16.80 18.68 -10.94
CA THR A 117 17.24 17.66 -11.86
C THR A 117 15.95 17.05 -12.37
N ASP A 118 15.47 17.59 -13.49
CA ASP A 118 14.78 16.91 -14.56
C ASP A 118 15.68 15.77 -15.07
N SER A 119 16.07 14.91 -14.15
CA SER A 119 16.75 13.67 -14.44
C SER A 119 15.67 12.64 -14.65
N THR A 120 15.88 11.77 -15.63
CA THR A 120 15.04 10.61 -15.92
C THR A 120 14.71 9.81 -14.65
N ILE A 121 15.64 9.78 -13.69
CA ILE A 121 15.49 9.12 -12.38
C ILE A 121 14.39 9.77 -11.54
N SER A 122 14.34 11.11 -11.46
CA SER A 122 13.31 11.84 -10.71
C SER A 122 11.91 11.56 -11.28
N SER A 123 11.77 11.60 -12.60
CA SER A 123 10.50 11.34 -13.30
C SER A 123 10.06 9.88 -13.14
N LEU A 124 11.00 8.94 -13.22
CA LEU A 124 10.73 7.52 -12.99
C LEU A 124 10.26 7.25 -11.56
N LEU A 125 10.92 7.85 -10.56
CA LEU A 125 10.51 7.74 -9.15
C LEU A 125 9.11 8.28 -8.93
N TYR A 126 8.79 9.43 -9.52
CA TYR A 126 7.44 9.99 -9.46
C TYR A 126 6.41 9.06 -10.11
N ALA A 127 6.71 8.49 -11.27
CA ALA A 127 5.85 7.52 -11.94
C ALA A 127 5.60 6.27 -11.07
N VAL A 128 6.64 5.75 -10.40
CA VAL A 128 6.52 4.60 -9.49
C VAL A 128 5.65 4.95 -8.29
N VAL A 129 5.78 6.14 -7.71
CA VAL A 129 4.94 6.62 -6.60
C VAL A 129 3.47 6.71 -7.04
N VAL A 130 3.19 7.34 -8.18
CA VAL A 130 1.83 7.48 -8.73
C VAL A 130 1.23 6.10 -9.03
N ALA A 131 1.97 5.23 -9.73
CA ALA A 131 1.53 3.87 -10.03
C ALA A 131 1.21 3.08 -8.74
N THR A 132 2.05 3.21 -7.72
CA THR A 132 1.84 2.57 -6.41
C THR A 132 0.58 3.10 -5.72
N LEU A 133 0.35 4.42 -5.75
CA LEU A 133 -0.84 5.05 -5.18
C LEU A 133 -2.11 4.55 -5.87
N VAL A 134 -2.11 4.56 -7.21
CA VAL A 134 -3.25 4.09 -8.02
C VAL A 134 -3.54 2.61 -7.72
N HIS A 135 -2.53 1.74 -7.76
CA HIS A 135 -2.70 0.30 -7.50
C HIS A 135 -3.14 -0.02 -6.06
N THR A 136 -2.71 0.80 -5.10
CA THR A 136 -3.03 0.58 -3.68
C THR A 136 -4.43 1.09 -3.34
N TYR A 137 -4.79 2.30 -3.77
CA TYR A 137 -5.97 3.02 -3.28
C TYR A 137 -7.08 3.24 -4.32
N VAL A 138 -6.78 3.25 -5.61
CA VAL A 138 -7.75 3.62 -6.65
C VAL A 138 -8.34 2.37 -7.31
N MET A 139 -7.49 1.62 -8.02
CA MET A 139 -7.89 0.43 -8.76
C MET A 139 -6.76 -0.58 -8.80
N GLN A 140 -7.07 -1.87 -8.85
CA GLN A 140 -6.05 -2.91 -9.03
C GLN A 140 -6.45 -3.86 -10.17
N PRO A 141 -5.52 -4.18 -11.09
CA PRO A 141 -5.74 -5.20 -12.09
C PRO A 141 -5.66 -6.61 -11.47
N PHE A 142 -6.56 -7.50 -11.88
CA PHE A 142 -6.56 -8.92 -11.54
C PHE A 142 -6.77 -9.77 -12.79
N THR A 143 -6.17 -10.97 -12.81
CA THR A 143 -6.46 -12.01 -13.79
C THR A 143 -7.33 -13.09 -13.17
N ILE A 144 -8.22 -13.70 -13.95
CA ILE A 144 -9.06 -14.83 -13.49
C ILE A 144 -8.34 -16.16 -13.77
N PRO A 145 -7.89 -16.89 -12.72
CA PRO A 145 -7.17 -18.15 -12.90
C PRO A 145 -8.09 -19.38 -12.93
N THR A 146 -9.37 -19.25 -12.55
CA THR A 146 -10.28 -20.40 -12.34
C THR A 146 -11.67 -20.14 -12.92
N GLY A 147 -12.32 -21.18 -13.44
CA GLY A 147 -13.67 -21.14 -14.03
C GLY A 147 -14.83 -21.05 -13.03
N SER A 148 -14.59 -20.65 -11.77
CA SER A 148 -15.67 -20.61 -10.77
C SER A 148 -16.78 -19.57 -11.06
N LEU A 149 -16.53 -18.66 -12.01
CA LEU A 149 -17.47 -17.69 -12.53
C LEU A 149 -17.59 -17.78 -14.07
N GLU A 150 -17.24 -18.91 -14.69
CA GLU A 150 -17.02 -19.09 -16.14
C GLU A 150 -18.16 -18.57 -17.02
N LYS A 151 -19.42 -18.68 -16.58
CA LYS A 151 -20.56 -18.13 -17.31
C LYS A 151 -20.55 -16.61 -17.45
N THR A 152 -19.88 -15.92 -16.53
CA THR A 152 -19.74 -14.45 -16.51
C THR A 152 -18.33 -13.94 -16.73
N LEU A 153 -17.31 -14.69 -16.32
CA LEU A 153 -15.90 -14.35 -16.36
C LEU A 153 -15.11 -15.61 -16.70
N LEU A 154 -14.44 -15.60 -17.85
CA LEU A 154 -13.67 -16.73 -18.35
C LEU A 154 -12.27 -16.75 -17.73
N ILE A 155 -11.63 -17.92 -17.80
CA ILE A 155 -10.24 -18.07 -17.41
C ILE A 155 -9.37 -17.25 -18.36
N GLY A 156 -8.52 -16.39 -17.81
CA GLY A 156 -7.69 -15.45 -18.57
C GLY A 156 -8.25 -14.03 -18.68
N ASP A 157 -9.49 -13.78 -18.26
CA ASP A 157 -10.05 -12.43 -18.25
C ASP A 157 -9.25 -11.50 -17.31
N PHE A 158 -9.08 -10.26 -17.74
CA PHE A 158 -8.46 -9.18 -16.96
C PHE A 158 -9.54 -8.25 -16.40
N LEU A 159 -9.49 -8.00 -15.09
CA LEU A 159 -10.44 -7.15 -14.38
C LEU A 159 -9.73 -5.94 -13.78
N PHE A 160 -10.32 -4.76 -13.94
CA PHE A 160 -9.99 -3.60 -13.10
C PHE A 160 -10.96 -3.56 -11.91
N VAL A 161 -10.43 -3.80 -10.72
CA VAL A 161 -11.22 -3.77 -9.49
C VAL A 161 -11.13 -2.38 -8.89
N SER A 162 -12.28 -1.73 -8.74
CA SER A 162 -12.35 -0.42 -8.08
C SER A 162 -12.24 -0.57 -6.56
N LYS A 163 -11.23 0.06 -5.98
CA LYS A 163 -11.03 0.10 -4.51
C LYS A 163 -11.54 1.40 -3.91
N PHE A 164 -11.48 2.48 -4.67
CA PHE A 164 -11.90 3.81 -4.24
C PHE A 164 -13.40 3.85 -3.87
N HIS A 165 -14.27 3.33 -4.73
CA HIS A 165 -15.73 3.37 -4.51
C HIS A 165 -16.17 2.60 -3.24
N TYR A 166 -15.54 1.46 -2.94
CA TYR A 166 -15.92 0.59 -1.80
C TYR A 166 -15.07 0.80 -0.53
N GLY A 167 -14.25 1.85 -0.52
CA GLY A 167 -13.35 2.16 0.59
C GLY A 167 -12.06 1.35 0.52
N ALA A 168 -11.00 2.01 0.06
CA ALA A 168 -9.70 1.36 -0.06
C ALA A 168 -9.12 1.03 1.32
N ARG A 169 -8.70 -0.23 1.50
CA ARG A 169 -8.03 -0.68 2.74
C ARG A 169 -6.58 -0.23 2.71
N THR A 170 -6.09 0.35 3.81
CA THR A 170 -4.66 0.64 3.93
C THR A 170 -3.85 -0.65 4.07
N PRO A 171 -2.64 -0.69 3.51
CA PRO A 171 -1.68 -1.77 3.76
C PRO A 171 -1.48 -2.01 5.25
N MET A 172 -1.48 -3.27 5.67
CA MET A 172 -1.28 -3.66 7.07
C MET A 172 0.13 -4.17 7.29
N THR A 173 0.69 -4.86 6.31
CA THR A 173 2.04 -5.41 6.36
C THR A 173 3.06 -4.31 6.11
N THR A 174 3.88 -3.98 7.11
CA THR A 174 4.83 -2.84 7.04
C THR A 174 6.07 -3.15 6.21
N VAL A 175 6.56 -4.38 6.31
CA VAL A 175 7.76 -4.86 5.61
C VAL A 175 7.33 -5.87 4.57
N ALA A 176 7.22 -5.41 3.33
CA ALA A 176 6.95 -6.24 2.17
C ALA A 176 7.71 -5.72 0.95
N ALA A 177 8.08 -6.63 0.05
CA ALA A 177 8.58 -6.29 -1.26
C ALA A 177 7.48 -5.55 -2.06
N PRO A 178 7.85 -4.48 -2.77
CA PRO A 178 6.89 -3.71 -3.56
C PRO A 178 6.30 -4.56 -4.68
N MET A 179 5.02 -4.36 -4.98
CA MET A 179 4.31 -5.01 -6.09
C MET A 179 4.25 -6.55 -6.07
N VAL A 180 4.69 -7.20 -4.98
CA VAL A 180 4.68 -8.66 -4.84
C VAL A 180 3.73 -9.10 -3.72
N HIS A 181 2.85 -10.06 -4.03
CA HIS A 181 1.83 -10.52 -3.09
C HIS A 181 2.34 -11.56 -2.09
N ASP A 182 2.96 -12.65 -2.55
CA ASP A 182 3.24 -13.82 -1.71
C ASP A 182 4.74 -14.15 -1.52
N ALA A 183 5.45 -14.44 -2.61
CA ALA A 183 6.86 -14.79 -2.60
C ALA A 183 7.62 -13.97 -3.64
N ILE A 184 8.88 -13.67 -3.37
CA ILE A 184 9.73 -12.93 -4.30
C ILE A 184 9.86 -13.76 -5.59
N PRO A 185 9.62 -13.18 -6.78
CA PRO A 185 9.72 -13.90 -8.04
C PRO A 185 11.04 -14.68 -8.15
N PHE A 186 10.97 -15.88 -8.71
CA PHE A 186 12.12 -16.80 -8.87
C PHE A 186 12.70 -17.36 -7.54
N THR A 187 12.07 -17.11 -6.40
CA THR A 187 12.49 -17.65 -5.11
C THR A 187 11.32 -18.20 -4.31
N SER A 188 11.60 -19.07 -3.33
CA SER A 188 10.60 -19.54 -2.36
C SER A 188 10.56 -18.68 -1.09
N ILE A 189 11.21 -17.52 -1.10
CA ILE A 189 11.28 -16.61 0.05
C ILE A 189 10.01 -15.76 0.08
N LYS A 190 9.35 -15.70 1.24
CA LYS A 190 8.17 -14.86 1.46
C LYS A 190 8.50 -13.40 1.12
N SER A 191 7.62 -12.75 0.38
CA SER A 191 7.79 -11.34 0.02
C SER A 191 7.50 -10.38 1.18
N TYR A 192 7.10 -10.90 2.34
CA TYR A 192 6.71 -10.10 3.48
C TYR A 192 7.13 -10.70 4.82
N ARG A 193 7.22 -9.82 5.82
CA ARG A 193 7.36 -10.21 7.22
C ARG A 193 6.01 -10.15 7.91
N ASN A 194 5.67 -11.17 8.70
CA ASN A 194 4.40 -11.24 9.43
C ASN A 194 4.26 -10.20 10.55
N TRP A 195 5.36 -9.56 10.96
CA TRP A 195 5.40 -8.58 12.02
C TRP A 195 6.51 -7.55 11.74
N PRO A 196 6.31 -6.26 12.03
CA PRO A 196 5.11 -5.66 12.64
C PRO A 196 3.95 -5.46 11.64
N GLN A 197 2.73 -5.29 12.16
CA GLN A 197 1.52 -5.00 11.37
C GLN A 197 0.90 -3.68 11.85
N LEU A 198 0.45 -2.88 10.89
CA LEU A 198 -0.38 -1.71 11.14
C LEU A 198 -1.81 -2.15 11.50
N PRO A 199 -2.52 -1.36 12.33
CA PRO A 199 -3.92 -1.63 12.63
C PRO A 199 -4.75 -1.62 11.34
N TYR A 200 -5.82 -2.42 11.33
CA TYR A 200 -6.76 -2.43 10.21
C TYR A 200 -7.42 -1.05 10.09
N PHE A 201 -7.29 -0.45 8.90
CA PHE A 201 -7.95 0.80 8.59
C PHE A 201 -8.41 0.78 7.12
N ARG A 202 -9.58 1.38 6.88
CA ARG A 202 -10.19 1.48 5.55
C ARG A 202 -10.73 2.89 5.37
N LEU A 203 -10.42 3.47 4.22
CA LEU A 203 -10.96 4.77 3.83
C LEU A 203 -12.49 4.68 3.66
N PRO A 204 -13.23 5.77 3.90
CA PRO A 204 -14.67 5.78 3.62
C PRO A 204 -14.91 5.44 2.14
N GLY A 205 -15.87 4.55 1.89
CA GLY A 205 -16.36 4.25 0.55
C GLY A 205 -17.51 5.18 0.17
N MET A 206 -17.64 5.44 -1.12
CA MET A 206 -18.76 6.19 -1.71
C MET A 206 -19.97 5.28 -1.96
N GLU A 207 -19.73 3.98 -2.14
CA GLU A 207 -20.72 2.96 -2.48
C GLU A 207 -20.69 1.80 -1.49
N LYS A 208 -21.78 1.04 -1.46
CA LYS A 208 -21.91 -0.21 -0.71
C LYS A 208 -22.05 -1.36 -1.70
N VAL A 209 -21.57 -2.53 -1.31
CA VAL A 209 -21.73 -3.75 -2.13
C VAL A 209 -23.21 -4.08 -2.25
N GLU A 210 -23.67 -4.26 -3.48
CA GLU A 210 -25.03 -4.64 -3.80
C GLU A 210 -25.13 -6.12 -4.20
N LYS A 211 -26.36 -6.62 -4.19
CA LYS A 211 -26.66 -7.97 -4.66
C LYS A 211 -26.32 -8.06 -6.15
N ASN A 212 -25.76 -9.19 -6.54
CA ASN A 212 -25.22 -9.49 -7.86
C ASN A 212 -23.89 -8.82 -8.23
N ASP A 213 -23.30 -7.96 -7.39
CA ASP A 213 -21.97 -7.42 -7.66
C ASP A 213 -20.92 -8.52 -7.73
N ILE A 214 -19.96 -8.37 -8.63
CA ILE A 214 -18.76 -9.20 -8.64
C ILE A 214 -17.72 -8.53 -7.74
N VAL A 215 -17.46 -9.14 -6.60
CA VAL A 215 -16.59 -8.59 -5.57
C VAL A 215 -15.27 -9.35 -5.49
N VAL A 216 -14.21 -8.60 -5.20
CA VAL A 216 -12.90 -9.16 -4.88
C VAL A 216 -12.63 -8.99 -3.40
N PHE A 217 -12.33 -10.10 -2.72
CA PHE A 217 -12.09 -10.10 -1.28
C PHE A 217 -10.95 -11.05 -0.92
N ASN A 218 -10.38 -10.84 0.27
CA ASN A 218 -9.38 -11.76 0.80
C ASN A 218 -10.07 -12.98 1.42
N TRP A 219 -9.62 -14.17 1.04
CA TRP A 219 -10.15 -15.43 1.56
C TRP A 219 -10.04 -15.48 3.10
N PRO A 220 -11.14 -15.79 3.83
CA PRO A 220 -11.13 -15.73 5.29
C PRO A 220 -10.23 -16.77 5.97
N THR A 221 -10.23 -18.02 5.49
CA THR A 221 -9.54 -19.14 6.15
C THR A 221 -8.03 -19.07 5.95
N ASP A 222 -7.26 -19.25 7.04
CA ASP A 222 -5.80 -19.19 6.98
C ASP A 222 -5.25 -20.30 6.07
N THR A 223 -4.45 -19.87 5.10
CA THR A 223 -4.30 -20.45 3.76
C THR A 223 -3.78 -21.89 3.72
N VAL A 224 -4.49 -22.75 2.99
CA VAL A 224 -3.96 -23.98 2.38
C VAL A 224 -2.98 -23.63 1.25
N LEU A 225 -1.94 -24.46 1.03
CA LEU A 225 -0.97 -24.27 -0.06
C LEU A 225 -1.60 -24.46 -1.44
N PHE A 226 -2.56 -25.39 -1.55
CA PHE A 226 -3.34 -25.67 -2.75
C PHE A 226 -4.76 -26.13 -2.38
N PHE A 227 -5.69 -26.02 -3.32
CA PHE A 227 -7.06 -26.49 -3.15
C PHE A 227 -7.09 -28.01 -2.94
N GLY A 228 -7.69 -28.47 -1.83
CA GLY A 228 -7.78 -29.89 -1.47
C GLY A 228 -6.69 -30.39 -0.51
N ASP A 229 -5.75 -29.53 -0.10
CA ASP A 229 -4.78 -29.87 0.93
C ASP A 229 -5.42 -29.82 2.32
N THR A 230 -5.77 -30.99 2.86
CA THR A 230 -6.27 -31.15 4.23
C THR A 230 -5.16 -31.42 5.25
N LYS A 231 -3.91 -31.58 4.78
CA LYS A 231 -2.79 -32.06 5.60
C LYS A 231 -1.94 -30.92 6.14
N THR A 232 -1.91 -29.77 5.48
CA THR A 232 -1.08 -28.65 5.92
C THR A 232 -1.79 -27.77 6.94
N VAL A 233 -1.09 -27.50 8.05
CA VAL A 233 -1.52 -26.52 9.06
C VAL A 233 -1.62 -25.17 8.36
N GLY A 234 -2.83 -24.61 8.28
CA GLY A 234 -3.12 -23.36 7.57
C GLY A 234 -2.11 -22.27 7.93
N LEU A 235 -1.39 -21.76 6.93
CA LEU A 235 -0.41 -20.71 7.14
C LEU A 235 -1.16 -19.43 7.52
N ARG A 236 -0.95 -18.92 8.73
CA ARG A 236 -1.51 -17.62 9.14
C ARG A 236 -0.79 -16.49 8.40
N LYS A 237 -1.45 -15.95 7.38
CA LYS A 237 -0.99 -14.78 6.63
C LYS A 237 -1.63 -13.49 7.17
N PRO A 238 -0.93 -12.35 7.14
CA PRO A 238 -1.56 -11.03 7.31
C PRO A 238 -2.77 -10.88 6.37
N ILE A 239 -3.81 -10.16 6.81
CA ILE A 239 -5.08 -10.07 6.07
C ILE A 239 -4.88 -9.53 4.66
N ASP A 240 -3.97 -8.57 4.48
CA ASP A 240 -3.62 -7.99 3.19
C ASP A 240 -2.73 -8.87 2.29
N LYS A 241 -2.22 -9.99 2.84
CA LYS A 241 -1.42 -11.01 2.15
C LYS A 241 -2.17 -12.31 1.93
N LYS A 242 -3.43 -12.42 2.36
CA LYS A 242 -4.29 -13.57 2.04
C LYS A 242 -4.64 -13.59 0.56
N SER A 243 -4.94 -14.77 0.05
CA SER A 243 -5.32 -14.97 -1.35
C SER A 243 -6.57 -14.17 -1.71
N ASN A 244 -6.58 -13.55 -2.90
CA ASN A 244 -7.71 -12.79 -3.40
C ASN A 244 -8.69 -13.74 -4.12
N TYR A 245 -9.99 -13.55 -3.91
CA TYR A 245 -11.06 -14.32 -4.54
C TYR A 245 -12.03 -13.39 -5.21
N VAL A 246 -12.52 -13.80 -6.37
CA VAL A 246 -13.56 -13.12 -7.13
C VAL A 246 -14.83 -13.95 -7.05
N LYS A 247 -15.91 -13.38 -6.48
CA LYS A 247 -17.21 -14.05 -6.35
C LYS A 247 -18.35 -13.06 -6.54
N ARG A 248 -19.55 -13.59 -6.79
CA ARG A 248 -20.78 -12.79 -6.81
C ARG A 248 -21.33 -12.60 -5.40
N CYS A 249 -21.66 -11.37 -5.04
CA CYS A 249 -22.40 -11.07 -3.82
C CYS A 249 -23.85 -11.53 -3.99
N VAL A 250 -24.26 -12.52 -3.21
CA VAL A 250 -25.62 -13.09 -3.26
C VAL A 250 -26.53 -12.47 -2.18
N ALA A 251 -25.96 -12.18 -1.02
CA ALA A 251 -26.66 -11.64 0.14
C ALA A 251 -25.79 -10.60 0.84
N THR A 252 -26.43 -9.59 1.44
CA THR A 252 -25.78 -8.53 2.22
C THR A 252 -26.22 -8.60 3.69
N PRO A 253 -25.56 -7.87 4.63
CA PRO A 253 -25.89 -7.96 6.05
C PRO A 253 -27.38 -7.70 6.33
N GLY A 254 -28.00 -8.59 7.10
CA GLY A 254 -29.42 -8.53 7.44
C GLY A 254 -30.33 -9.39 6.55
N ASP A 255 -29.83 -9.92 5.43
CA ASP A 255 -30.60 -10.84 4.60
C ASP A 255 -30.68 -12.25 5.19
N SER A 256 -31.81 -12.92 4.94
CA SER A 256 -31.93 -14.38 5.06
C SER A 256 -31.69 -15.03 3.70
N LEU A 257 -30.83 -16.04 3.67
CA LEU A 257 -30.50 -16.82 2.48
C LEU A 257 -31.06 -18.23 2.62
N THR A 258 -31.81 -18.69 1.63
CA THR A 258 -32.32 -20.07 1.56
C THR A 258 -32.08 -20.67 0.19
N LEU A 259 -31.71 -21.95 0.14
CA LEU A 259 -31.64 -22.74 -1.08
C LEU A 259 -32.85 -23.67 -1.12
N LYS A 260 -33.64 -23.64 -2.20
CA LYS A 260 -34.75 -24.58 -2.43
C LYS A 260 -34.69 -25.05 -3.88
N ASP A 261 -34.67 -26.37 -4.09
CA ASP A 261 -34.64 -27.00 -5.42
C ASP A 261 -33.54 -26.45 -6.35
N GLY A 262 -32.37 -26.14 -5.77
CA GLY A 262 -31.23 -25.58 -6.50
C GLY A 262 -31.34 -24.08 -6.83
N LEU A 263 -32.44 -23.42 -6.44
CA LEU A 263 -32.64 -21.98 -6.59
C LEU A 263 -32.31 -21.24 -5.29
N VAL A 264 -31.76 -20.04 -5.44
CA VAL A 264 -31.37 -19.18 -4.31
C VAL A 264 -32.50 -18.18 -4.02
N TYR A 265 -32.89 -18.07 -2.75
CA TYR A 265 -33.89 -17.12 -2.27
C TYR A 265 -33.28 -16.19 -1.22
N ILE A 266 -33.52 -14.89 -1.39
CA ILE A 266 -33.10 -13.84 -0.46
C ILE A 266 -34.36 -13.19 0.12
N ASN A 267 -34.53 -13.26 1.45
CA ASN A 267 -35.72 -12.77 2.15
C ASN A 267 -37.02 -13.32 1.56
N GLY A 268 -37.02 -14.62 1.24
CA GLY A 268 -38.15 -15.33 0.63
C GLY A 268 -38.40 -15.04 -0.86
N LYS A 269 -37.64 -14.13 -1.50
CA LYS A 269 -37.74 -13.82 -2.93
C LYS A 269 -36.62 -14.50 -3.70
N GLU A 270 -36.93 -15.13 -4.83
CA GLU A 270 -35.93 -15.75 -5.69
C GLU A 270 -34.91 -14.71 -6.20
N LEU A 271 -33.62 -15.05 -6.13
CA LEU A 271 -32.53 -14.20 -6.58
C LEU A 271 -32.54 -14.14 -8.11
N LYS A 272 -32.84 -12.96 -8.65
CA LYS A 272 -32.72 -12.70 -10.08
C LYS A 272 -31.26 -12.46 -10.46
N LEU A 273 -30.68 -13.43 -11.15
CA LEU A 273 -29.36 -13.34 -11.76
C LEU A 273 -29.46 -12.69 -13.16
N SER A 274 -28.41 -11.98 -13.57
CA SER A 274 -28.30 -11.50 -14.96
C SER A 274 -28.27 -12.67 -15.94
N ASP A 275 -28.63 -12.46 -17.21
CA ASP A 275 -28.77 -13.54 -18.21
C ASP A 275 -27.51 -14.42 -18.31
N ARG A 276 -26.32 -13.80 -18.25
CA ARG A 276 -25.02 -14.49 -18.28
C ARG A 276 -24.73 -15.28 -17.00
N ALA A 277 -25.39 -14.99 -15.88
CA ALA A 277 -25.13 -15.62 -14.59
C ALA A 277 -26.15 -16.73 -14.25
N ARG A 278 -27.14 -16.98 -15.11
CA ARG A 278 -28.16 -18.01 -14.85
C ARG A 278 -27.56 -19.41 -14.81
N PRO A 279 -28.09 -20.31 -13.95
CA PRO A 279 -27.70 -21.71 -13.95
C PRO A 279 -27.87 -22.34 -15.34
N GLN A 280 -26.86 -23.10 -15.76
CA GLN A 280 -26.91 -23.85 -17.01
C GLN A 280 -27.24 -25.31 -16.71
N TYR A 281 -28.34 -25.80 -17.27
CA TYR A 281 -28.82 -27.16 -17.05
C TYR A 281 -28.50 -28.12 -18.20
N SER A 282 -28.11 -27.62 -19.37
CA SER A 282 -27.80 -28.44 -20.54
C SER A 282 -26.63 -27.85 -21.35
N TYR A 283 -25.92 -28.73 -22.06
CA TYR A 283 -24.86 -28.37 -23.00
C TYR A 283 -25.13 -29.06 -24.34
N THR A 284 -25.02 -28.33 -25.44
CA THR A 284 -24.96 -28.91 -26.78
C THR A 284 -23.50 -29.01 -27.16
N VAL A 285 -22.98 -30.24 -27.23
CA VAL A 285 -21.59 -30.50 -27.65
C VAL A 285 -21.63 -30.81 -29.13
N THR A 286 -20.97 -29.97 -29.93
CA THR A 286 -20.69 -30.26 -31.35
C THR A 286 -19.27 -30.76 -31.43
N THR A 287 -19.12 -32.08 -31.63
CA THR A 287 -17.84 -32.75 -31.88
C THR A 287 -17.52 -32.77 -33.36
#